data_AF-A0A9X2LYD1-F1
#
_entry.id   AF-A0A9X2LYD1-F1
#
_cell.length_a   1.000
_cell.length_b   1.000
_cell.length_c   1.000
_cell.angle_alpha   90.00
_cell.angle_beta   90.00
_cell.angle_gamma   90.00
#
_symmetry.space_group_name_H-M   'P 1'
#
loop_
_entity.id
_entity.type
_entity.pdbx_description
1 polymer ?
#
loop_
_entity_poly.entity_id
_entity_poly.type
_entity_poly.pdbx_seq_one_letter_code
_entity_poly.pdbx_strand_id
1 'polypeptide(L)'
;MTADEIPEQPTLEDLEAAGARRKRDEERLKKSSERLKEFVLTALRDGEHRPTDVAKASGWTPAYVRKMARENGIEPDERYRDRAERLRRAAQPDA
;
A
#
# COMPACT_ATOMS: atom_id res chain seq x y z
N MET A 1 9.39 50.87 -8.10
CA MET A 1 8.06 50.23 -8.02
C MET A 1 7.82 49.58 -9.37
N THR A 2 8.20 48.31 -9.52
CA THR A 2 7.87 47.54 -10.72
C THR A 2 6.47 46.99 -10.53
N ALA A 3 5.60 47.40 -11.44
CA ALA A 3 4.19 47.07 -11.47
C ALA A 3 3.98 45.55 -11.40
N ASP A 4 2.93 45.17 -10.67
CA ASP A 4 2.23 43.89 -10.67
C ASP A 4 2.62 42.96 -11.84
N GLU A 5 3.48 41.99 -11.54
CA GLU A 5 3.46 40.72 -12.27
C GLU A 5 2.15 40.02 -11.86
N ILE A 6 1.07 40.35 -12.58
CA ILE A 6 -0.10 39.46 -12.63
C ILE A 6 0.49 38.13 -13.12
N PRO A 7 0.45 37.04 -12.34
CA PRO A 7 0.95 35.77 -12.84
C PRO A 7 0.19 35.48 -14.13
N GLU A 8 0.93 35.34 -15.24
CA GLU A 8 0.35 34.98 -16.53
C GLU A 8 -0.61 33.83 -16.27
N GLN A 9 -1.89 34.06 -16.56
CA GLN A 9 -2.91 33.04 -16.35
C GLN A 9 -2.45 31.79 -17.11
N PRO A 10 -2.49 30.60 -16.48
CA PRO A 10 -1.94 29.39 -17.08
C PRO A 10 -2.55 29.18 -18.47
N THR A 11 -1.69 28.97 -19.46
CA THR A 11 -2.12 28.77 -20.84
C THR A 11 -2.74 27.38 -21.00
N LEU A 12 -3.44 27.17 -22.13
CA LEU A 12 -3.93 25.82 -22.47
C LEU A 12 -2.78 24.81 -22.59
N GLU A 13 -1.63 25.22 -23.10
CA GLU A 13 -0.44 24.38 -23.21
C GLU A 13 0.11 23.99 -21.81
N ASP A 14 0.09 24.92 -20.85
CA ASP A 14 0.47 24.63 -19.46
C ASP A 14 -0.47 23.59 -18.82
N LEU A 15 -1.77 23.69 -19.09
CA LEU A 15 -2.78 22.75 -18.62
C LEU A 15 -2.60 21.36 -19.26
N GLU A 16 -2.34 21.30 -20.56
CA GLU A 16 -2.06 20.05 -21.28
C GLU A 16 -0.79 19.38 -20.76
N ALA A 17 0.29 20.16 -20.57
CA ALA A 17 1.54 19.68 -20.01
C ALA A 17 1.36 19.17 -18.57
N ALA A 18 0.59 19.89 -17.75
CA ALA A 18 0.25 19.46 -16.38
C ALA A 18 -0.62 18.20 -16.38
N GLY A 19 -1.61 18.10 -17.27
CA GLY A 19 -2.44 16.91 -17.44
C GLY A 19 -1.62 15.68 -17.86
N ALA A 20 -0.68 15.84 -18.80
CA ALA A 20 0.22 14.77 -19.22
C ALA A 20 1.17 14.32 -18.10
N ARG A 21 1.67 15.25 -17.27
CA ARG A 21 2.45 14.91 -16.06
C ARG A 21 1.59 14.12 -15.06
N ARG A 22 0.39 14.60 -14.76
CA ARG A 22 -0.55 13.93 -13.87
C ARG A 22 -0.86 12.51 -14.32
N LYS A 23 -1.15 12.29 -15.60
CA LYS A 23 -1.44 10.95 -16.14
C LYS A 23 -0.25 10.00 -15.96
N ARG A 24 0.97 10.47 -16.23
CA ARG A 24 2.18 9.67 -16.00
C ARG A 24 2.39 9.33 -14.51
N ASP A 25 2.09 10.27 -13.64
CA ASP A 25 2.17 10.06 -12.20
C ASP A 25 1.12 9.06 -11.70
N GLU A 26 -0.10 9.12 -12.23
CA GLU A 26 -1.15 8.14 -11.94
C GLU A 26 -0.74 6.74 -12.41
N GLU A 27 -0.18 6.60 -13.60
CA GLU A 27 0.36 5.33 -14.10
C GLU A 27 1.51 4.80 -13.23
N ARG A 28 2.41 5.69 -12.79
CA ARG A 28 3.53 5.34 -11.89
C ARG A 28 3.01 4.89 -10.52
N LEU A 29 2.05 5.61 -9.96
CA LEU A 29 1.41 5.27 -8.69
C LEU A 29 0.70 3.91 -8.78
N LYS A 30 -0.01 3.65 -9.88
CA LYS A 30 -0.66 2.36 -10.14
C LYS A 30 0.35 1.22 -10.15
N LYS A 31 1.44 1.34 -10.92
CA LYS A 31 2.52 0.34 -10.97
C LYS A 31 3.16 0.10 -9.60
N SER A 32 3.41 1.17 -8.84
CA SER A 32 3.94 1.06 -7.48
C SER A 32 2.98 0.34 -6.55
N SER A 33 1.68 0.60 -6.67
CA SER A 33 0.64 -0.04 -5.85
C SER A 33 0.48 -1.52 -6.19
N GLU A 34 0.58 -1.89 -7.47
CA GLU A 34 0.55 -3.29 -7.92
C GLU A 34 1.75 -4.08 -7.38
N ARG A 35 2.96 -3.51 -7.41
CA ARG A 35 4.14 -4.15 -6.80
C ARG A 35 3.99 -4.32 -5.29
N LEU A 36 3.47 -3.31 -4.60
CA LEU A 36 3.21 -3.41 -3.16
C LEU A 36 2.18 -4.51 -2.87
N LYS A 37 1.14 -4.63 -3.68
CA LYS A 37 0.15 -5.70 -3.59
C LYS A 37 0.81 -7.08 -3.71
N GLU A 38 1.71 -7.27 -4.66
CA GLU A 38 2.44 -8.52 -4.82
C GLU A 38 3.27 -8.86 -3.57
N PHE A 39 4.02 -7.91 -3.02
CA PHE A 39 4.78 -8.13 -1.79
C PHE A 39 3.90 -8.48 -0.60
N VAL A 40 2.78 -7.78 -0.43
CA VAL A 40 1.81 -8.06 0.64
C VAL A 40 1.24 -9.48 0.49
N LEU A 41 0.83 -9.87 -0.72
CA LEU A 41 0.29 -11.20 -0.96
C LEU A 41 1.32 -12.31 -0.73
N THR A 42 2.57 -12.10 -1.15
CA THR A 42 3.67 -13.04 -0.89
C THR A 42 3.91 -13.19 0.61
N ALA A 43 4.04 -12.08 1.35
CA ALA A 43 4.24 -12.09 2.80
C ALA A 43 3.09 -12.80 3.55
N LEU A 44 1.85 -12.63 3.08
CA LEU A 44 0.69 -13.33 3.64
C LEU A 44 0.67 -14.82 3.30
N ARG A 45 1.12 -15.21 2.10
CA ARG A 45 1.22 -16.63 1.69
C ARG A 45 2.32 -17.36 2.42
N ASP A 46 3.47 -16.72 2.61
CA ASP A 46 4.60 -17.27 3.37
C ASP A 46 4.21 -17.53 4.84
N GLY A 47 3.26 -16.72 5.35
CA GLY A 47 2.67 -16.90 6.67
C GLY A 47 3.63 -16.64 7.82
N GLU A 48 4.76 -15.95 7.55
CA GLU A 48 5.75 -15.55 8.56
C GLU A 48 5.35 -14.29 9.33
N HIS A 49 4.45 -13.50 8.75
CA HIS A 49 4.01 -12.23 9.33
C HIS A 49 2.51 -12.22 9.63
N ARG A 50 2.12 -11.56 10.73
CA ARG A 50 0.70 -11.37 11.06
C ARG A 50 0.08 -10.37 10.07
N PRO A 51 -1.20 -10.49 9.71
CA PRO A 51 -1.82 -9.58 8.75
C PRO A 51 -1.84 -8.13 9.24
N THR A 52 -1.86 -7.92 10.56
CA THR A 52 -1.72 -6.60 11.19
C THR A 52 -0.34 -5.98 11.01
N ASP A 53 0.72 -6.80 11.07
CA ASP A 53 2.09 -6.31 10.87
C ASP A 53 2.32 -5.98 9.38
N VAL A 54 1.81 -6.83 8.48
CA VAL A 54 1.81 -6.58 7.03
C VAL A 54 1.02 -5.32 6.68
N ALA A 55 -0.12 -5.07 7.32
CA ALA A 55 -0.89 -3.84 7.15
C ALA A 55 -0.10 -2.60 7.62
N LYS A 56 0.55 -2.68 8.79
CA LYS A 56 1.38 -1.59 9.30
C LYS A 56 2.56 -1.27 8.37
N ALA A 57 3.23 -2.30 7.83
CA ALA A 57 4.38 -2.13 6.95
C ALA A 57 4.01 -1.61 5.55
N SER A 58 2.85 -2.02 5.02
CA SER A 58 2.36 -1.58 3.69
C SER A 58 1.74 -0.18 3.70
N GLY A 59 1.44 0.40 4.86
CA GLY A 59 0.69 1.66 4.95
C GLY A 59 -0.78 1.52 4.57
N TRP A 60 -1.29 0.30 4.43
CA TRP A 60 -2.69 0.02 4.15
C TRP A 60 -3.47 -0.31 5.41
N THR A 61 -4.79 -0.13 5.34
CA THR A 61 -5.64 -0.48 6.47
C THR A 61 -5.69 -2.01 6.64
N PRO A 62 -5.76 -2.52 7.89
CA PRO A 62 -5.92 -3.96 8.12
C PRO A 62 -7.16 -4.56 7.45
N ALA A 63 -8.23 -3.77 7.31
CA ALA A 63 -9.44 -4.20 6.61
C ALA A 63 -9.18 -4.42 5.11
N TYR A 64 -8.43 -3.52 4.48
CA TYR A 64 -8.06 -3.63 3.07
C TYR A 64 -7.18 -4.86 2.82
N VAL A 65 -6.16 -5.08 3.66
CA VAL A 65 -5.25 -6.24 3.54
C VAL A 65 -6.02 -7.56 3.71
N ARG A 66 -6.93 -7.65 4.69
CA ARG A 66 -7.77 -8.87 4.87
C ARG A 66 -8.71 -9.12 3.68
N LYS A 67 -9.31 -8.06 3.14
CA LYS A 67 -10.15 -8.17 1.94
C LYS A 67 -9.33 -8.69 0.76
N MET A 68 -8.17 -8.09 0.52
CA MET A 68 -7.24 -8.50 -0.53
C MET A 68 -6.77 -9.96 -0.38
N ALA A 69 -6.46 -10.39 0.84
CA ALA A 69 -6.07 -11.77 1.12
C ALA A 69 -7.17 -12.76 0.70
N ARG A 70 -8.41 -12.50 1.11
CA ARG A 70 -9.59 -13.33 0.76
C ARG A 70 -9.85 -13.36 -0.75
N GLU A 71 -9.77 -12.21 -1.41
CA GLU A 71 -9.92 -12.12 -2.88
C GLU A 71 -8.87 -12.93 -3.64
N ASN A 72 -7.71 -13.20 -3.02
CA ASN A 72 -6.63 -13.98 -3.60
C ASN A 72 -6.57 -15.43 -3.06
N GLY A 73 -7.65 -15.90 -2.41
CA GLY A 73 -7.75 -17.27 -1.89
C GLY A 73 -6.84 -17.54 -0.69
N ILE A 74 -6.29 -16.50 -0.07
CA ILE A 74 -5.52 -16.61 1.17
C ILE A 74 -6.53 -16.54 2.31
N GLU A 75 -7.18 -17.67 2.58
CA GLU A 75 -8.10 -17.79 3.71
C GLU A 75 -7.29 -17.79 5.01
N PRO A 76 -7.73 -17.09 6.08
CA PRO A 76 -7.08 -17.19 7.38
C PRO A 76 -7.40 -18.56 7.98
N ASP A 77 -6.65 -19.56 7.51
CA ASP A 77 -6.75 -20.95 7.92
C ASP A 77 -6.38 -21.09 9.41
N GLU A 78 -6.77 -22.18 10.06
CA GLU A 78 -6.44 -22.46 11.47
C GLU A 78 -4.93 -22.38 11.73
N ARG A 79 -4.11 -22.72 10.72
CA ARG A 79 -2.65 -22.53 10.71
C ARG A 79 -2.20 -21.08 10.93
N TYR A 80 -2.96 -20.09 10.45
CA TYR A 80 -2.63 -18.68 10.64
C TYR A 80 -2.83 -18.29 12.11
N ARG A 81 -3.88 -18.82 12.74
CA ARG A 81 -4.17 -18.63 14.16
C ARG A 81 -3.06 -19.26 15.00
N ASP A 82 -2.77 -20.54 14.79
CA ASP A 82 -1.76 -21.30 15.55
C ASP A 82 -0.33 -20.74 15.38
N ARG A 83 0.03 -20.27 14.17
CA ARG A 83 1.38 -19.72 13.91
C ARG A 83 1.51 -18.27 14.38
N ALA A 84 0.45 -17.45 14.26
CA ALA A 84 0.42 -16.13 14.89
C ALA A 84 0.49 -16.25 16.42
N GLU A 85 -0.13 -17.26 17.00
CA GLU A 85 -0.04 -17.56 18.43
C GLU A 85 1.39 -17.99 18.81
N ARG A 86 2.03 -18.81 17.97
CA ARG A 86 3.45 -19.18 18.12
C ARG A 86 4.39 -17.98 18.08
N LEU A 87 4.19 -17.06 17.13
CA LEU A 87 4.95 -15.80 17.04
C LEU A 87 4.67 -14.87 18.22
N ARG A 88 3.42 -14.82 18.71
CA ARG A 88 3.04 -14.05 19.90
C ARG A 88 3.74 -14.58 21.14
N ARG A 89 3.85 -15.90 21.27
CA ARG A 89 4.58 -16.59 22.35
C ARG A 89 6.08 -16.36 22.28
N ALA A 90 6.66 -16.31 21.07
CA ALA A 90 8.09 -16.01 20.89
C ALA A 90 8.45 -14.53 21.12
N ALA A 91 7.51 -13.61 20.88
CA ALA A 91 7.69 -12.17 21.09
C ALA A 91 7.47 -11.72 22.55
N GLN A 92 6.96 -12.60 23.42
CA GLN A 92 6.96 -12.45 24.87
C GLN A 92 7.98 -13.41 25.48
N PRO A 93 9.27 -13.06 25.55
CA PRO A 93 10.17 -13.80 26.43
C PRO A 93 9.72 -13.54 27.87
N ASP A 94 9.66 -14.61 28.65
CA ASP A 94 9.18 -14.73 30.04
C ASP A 94 9.17 -13.43 30.88
N ALA A 95 8.01 -13.17 31.50
CA ALA A 95 7.90 -12.38 32.72
C ALA A 95 7.93 -13.31 33.94
#